data_AF-A0A962RR50-F1
#
_entry.id   AF-A0A962RR50-F1
#
_cell.length_a   1.000
_cell.length_b   1.000
_cell.length_c   1.000
_cell.angle_alpha   90.00
_cell.angle_beta   90.00
_cell.angle_gamma   90.00
#
_symmetry.space_group_name_H-M   'P 1'
#
loop_
_entity.id
_entity.type
_entity.pdbx_description
1 polymer ?
#
loop_
_entity_poly.entity_id
_entity_poly.type
_entity_poly.pdbx_seq_one_letter_code
_entity_poly.pdbx_strand_id
1 'polypeptide(L)'
;MTATPKNAAPGGLPVPLPLLVLNAVGVACLAGGVLGLTAPDSVPALSSTPVAWSLIAVGAVMDGYAMLGIVGSARRAREARAG
;
A
#
# COMPACT_ATOMS: atom_id res chain seq x y z
N MET A 1 19.51 41.84 -0.80
CA MET A 1 19.89 40.42 -0.62
C MET A 1 18.62 39.61 -0.50
N THR A 2 18.20 39.00 -1.60
CA THR A 2 16.96 38.23 -1.74
C THR A 2 17.17 36.83 -1.18
N ALA A 3 16.50 36.51 -0.08
CA ALA A 3 16.51 35.18 0.50
C ALA A 3 15.81 34.20 -0.45
N THR A 4 16.57 33.23 -0.97
CA THR A 4 16.10 32.08 -1.73
C THR A 4 15.06 31.30 -0.92
N PRO A 5 13.89 30.92 -1.49
CA PRO A 5 12.99 30.02 -0.81
C PRO A 5 13.69 28.66 -0.65
N LYS A 6 14.08 28.34 0.59
CA LYS A 6 14.55 27.03 1.02
C LYS A 6 13.46 26.03 0.62
N ASN A 7 13.72 25.24 -0.41
CA ASN A 7 12.94 24.07 -0.81
C ASN A 7 12.41 23.38 0.44
N ALA A 8 11.12 23.57 0.72
CA ALA A 8 10.43 22.81 1.74
C ALA A 8 10.51 21.36 1.26
N ALA A 9 11.40 20.58 1.88
CA ALA A 9 11.45 19.14 1.69
C ALA A 9 10.00 18.63 1.77
N PRO A 10 9.54 17.80 0.81
CA PRO A 10 8.18 17.29 0.86
C PRO A 10 8.04 16.67 2.24
N GLY A 11 7.09 17.18 3.03
CA GLY A 11 6.79 16.71 4.37
C GLY A 11 6.15 15.32 4.29
N GLY A 12 6.90 14.37 3.72
CA GLY A 12 6.52 12.99 3.59
C GLY A 12 6.37 12.44 4.98
N LEU A 13 5.16 11.96 5.28
CA LEU A 13 4.96 11.07 6.40
C LEU A 13 6.06 10.00 6.34
N PRO A 14 6.84 9.80 7.41
CA PRO A 14 7.80 8.71 7.47
C PRO A 14 7.00 7.40 7.52
N VAL A 15 6.56 6.92 6.35
CA VAL A 15 5.90 5.64 6.23
C VAL A 15 6.97 4.60 6.50
N PRO A 16 6.82 3.78 7.55
CA PRO A 16 7.81 2.77 7.86
C PRO A 16 7.91 1.81 6.66
N LEU A 17 9.14 1.57 6.20
CA LEU A 17 9.44 0.72 5.04
C LEU A 17 8.66 -0.62 5.02
N PRO A 18 8.47 -1.31 6.16
CA PRO A 18 7.67 -2.53 6.20
C PRO A 18 6.21 -2.35 5.78
N LEU A 19 5.56 -1.24 6.11
CA LEU A 19 4.17 -0.98 5.71
C LEU A 19 4.07 -0.66 4.22
N LEU A 20 5.09 0.00 3.66
CA LEU A 20 5.17 0.25 2.21
C LEU A 20 5.33 -1.07 1.44
N VAL A 21 6.22 -1.95 1.91
CA VAL A 21 6.40 -3.29 1.31
C VAL A 21 5.12 -4.11 1.45
N LEU A 22 4.47 -4.09 2.63
CA LEU A 22 3.22 -4.80 2.86
C LEU A 22 2.11 -4.30 1.92
N ASN A 23 2.00 -2.98 1.72
CA ASN A 23 1.07 -2.40 0.77
C ASN A 23 1.37 -2.86 -0.66
N ALA A 24 2.63 -2.77 -1.10
CA ALA A 24 3.05 -3.18 -2.44
C ALA A 24 2.75 -4.66 -2.72
N VAL A 25 2.98 -5.54 -1.74
CA VAL A 25 2.63 -6.97 -1.84
C VAL A 25 1.10 -7.15 -1.90
N GLY A 26 0.35 -6.42 -1.07
CA GLY A 26 -1.11 -6.44 -1.10
C GLY A 26 -1.70 -6.03 -2.46
N VAL A 27 -1.16 -4.94 -3.04
CA VAL A 27 -1.54 -4.47 -4.39
C VAL A 27 -1.18 -5.50 -5.46
N ALA A 28 -0.01 -6.13 -5.37
CA ALA A 28 0.39 -7.18 -6.30
C ALA A 28 -0.54 -8.41 -6.24
N CYS A 29 -0.96 -8.82 -5.03
CA CYS A 29 -1.95 -9.89 -4.86
C CYS A 29 -3.32 -9.50 -5.45
N LEU A 30 -3.79 -8.28 -5.20
CA LEU A 30 -5.02 -7.75 -5.81
C LEU A 30 -4.96 -7.74 -7.33
N ALA A 31 -3.89 -7.20 -7.90
CA ALA A 31 -3.68 -7.15 -9.34
C ALA A 31 -3.62 -8.56 -9.94
N GLY A 32 -2.89 -9.49 -9.31
CA GLY A 32 -2.81 -10.88 -9.74
C GLY A 32 -4.15 -11.60 -9.70
N GLY A 33 -4.94 -11.40 -8.64
CA GLY A 33 -6.28 -11.98 -8.53
C GLY A 33 -7.27 -11.39 -9.54
N VAL A 34 -7.26 -10.08 -9.77
CA VAL A 34 -8.08 -9.45 -10.81
C VAL A 34 -7.68 -9.95 -12.20
N LEU A 35 -6.39 -9.98 -12.51
CA LEU A 35 -5.88 -10.50 -13.79
C LEU A 35 -6.25 -11.97 -14.00
N GLY A 36 -6.21 -12.79 -12.95
CA GLY A 36 -6.64 -14.19 -13.00
C GLY A 36 -8.12 -14.35 -13.39
N LEU A 37 -8.99 -13.40 -12.99
CA LEU A 37 -10.41 -13.40 -13.34
C LEU A 37 -10.70 -12.76 -14.71
N THR A 38 -10.00 -11.68 -15.08
CA THR A 38 -10.30 -10.90 -16.28
C THR A 38 -9.53 -11.31 -17.52
N ALA A 39 -8.35 -11.91 -17.34
CA ALA A 39 -7.45 -12.32 -18.42
C ALA A 39 -6.86 -13.73 -18.15
N PRO A 40 -7.70 -14.76 -18.02
CA PRO A 40 -7.25 -16.12 -17.67
C PRO A 40 -6.26 -16.71 -18.69
N ASP A 41 -6.34 -16.31 -19.96
CA ASP A 41 -5.43 -16.76 -21.02
C ASP A 41 -4.03 -16.13 -20.92
N SER A 42 -3.92 -14.94 -20.32
CA SER A 42 -2.63 -14.26 -20.13
C SER A 42 -1.85 -14.83 -18.94
N VAL A 43 -2.56 -15.36 -17.94
CA VAL A 43 -1.93 -15.96 -16.75
C VAL A 43 -2.65 -17.25 -16.36
N PRO A 44 -2.39 -18.36 -17.07
CA PRO A 44 -3.10 -19.63 -16.86
C PRO A 44 -2.94 -20.19 -15.44
N ALA A 45 -1.83 -19.88 -14.76
CA ALA A 45 -1.60 -20.30 -13.38
C ALA A 45 -2.53 -19.60 -12.37
N LEU A 46 -3.11 -18.46 -12.73
CA LEU A 46 -4.01 -17.65 -11.90
C LEU A 46 -5.48 -17.77 -12.33
N SER A 47 -5.78 -18.52 -13.39
CA SER A 47 -7.14 -18.65 -13.94
C SER A 47 -8.09 -19.46 -13.06
N SER A 48 -7.55 -20.17 -12.05
CA SER A 48 -8.35 -20.86 -11.05
C SER A 48 -9.13 -19.85 -10.21
N THR A 49 -10.45 -19.81 -10.40
CA THR A 49 -11.37 -18.89 -9.69
C THR A 49 -11.15 -18.86 -8.17
N PRO A 50 -10.99 -20.01 -7.47
CA PRO A 50 -10.68 -20.01 -6.03
C PRO A 50 -9.37 -19.31 -5.67
N VAL A 51 -8.33 -19.48 -6.50
CA VAL A 51 -7.01 -18.87 -6.30
C VAL A 51 -7.10 -17.36 -6.49
N ALA A 52 -7.78 -16.92 -7.54
CA ALA A 52 -7.95 -15.51 -7.83
C ALA A 52 -8.70 -14.75 -6.72
N TRP A 53 -9.79 -15.33 -6.20
CA TRP A 53 -10.50 -14.79 -5.05
C TRP A 53 -9.66 -14.78 -3.76
N SER A 54 -8.84 -15.81 -3.55
CA SER A 54 -7.93 -15.87 -2.40
C SER A 54 -6.90 -14.75 -2.46
N LEU A 55 -6.34 -14.48 -3.64
CA LEU A 55 -5.38 -13.39 -3.86
C LEU A 55 -6.01 -12.01 -3.64
N ILE A 56 -7.25 -11.81 -4.10
CA ILE A 56 -8.00 -10.58 -3.84
C ILE A 56 -8.24 -10.39 -2.34
N ALA A 57 -8.67 -11.43 -1.63
CA ALA A 57 -8.93 -11.37 -0.20
C ALA A 57 -7.65 -11.06 0.60
N VAL A 58 -6.55 -11.77 0.31
CA VAL A 58 -5.26 -11.54 0.97
C VAL A 58 -4.74 -10.13 0.67
N GLY A 59 -4.84 -9.70 -0.59
CA GLY A 59 -4.41 -8.36 -0.99
C GLY A 59 -5.18 -7.26 -0.27
N ALA A 60 -6.51 -7.39 -0.16
CA ALA A 60 -7.35 -6.45 0.57
C ALA A 60 -7.04 -6.41 2.07
N VAL A 61 -6.77 -7.56 2.70
CA VAL A 61 -6.39 -7.62 4.12
C VAL A 61 -5.04 -6.92 4.34
N MET A 62 -4.03 -7.23 3.51
CA MET A 62 -2.71 -6.61 3.61
C MET A 62 -2.76 -5.10 3.39
N ASP A 63 -3.52 -4.63 2.38
CA ASP A 63 -3.71 -3.20 2.11
C ASP A 63 -4.39 -2.50 3.28
N GLY A 64 -5.45 -3.10 3.85
CA GLY A 64 -6.13 -2.58 5.04
C GLY A 64 -5.21 -2.47 6.25
N TYR A 65 -4.39 -3.49 6.52
CA TYR A 65 -3.40 -3.46 7.60
C TYR A 65 -2.33 -2.39 7.39
N ALA A 66 -1.81 -2.27 6.16
CA ALA A 66 -0.84 -1.24 5.82
C ALA A 66 -1.43 0.16 6.04
N MET A 67 -2.67 0.37 5.60
CA MET A 67 -3.34 1.67 5.70
C MET A 67 -3.64 2.04 7.15
N LEU A 68 -4.10 1.10 7.98
CA LEU A 68 -4.27 1.30 9.42
C LEU A 68 -2.94 1.66 10.10
N GLY A 69 -1.85 0.99 9.73
CA GLY A 69 -0.52 1.30 10.24
C GLY A 69 -0.03 2.71 9.86
N ILE A 70 -0.29 3.14 8.62
CA ILE A 70 0.06 4.48 8.13
C ILE A 70 -0.76 5.56 8.85
N VAL A 71 -2.07 5.35 8.99
CA VAL A 71 -2.94 6.28 9.71
C VAL A 71 -2.56 6.34 11.19
N GLY A 72 -2.23 5.21 11.80
CA GLY A 72 -1.76 5.12 13.18
C GLY A 72 -0.43 5.87 13.40
N SER A 73 0.54 5.67 12.52
CA SER A 73 1.83 6.39 12.60
C SER A 73 1.65 7.88 12.37
N ALA A 74 0.76 8.27 11.44
CA ALA A 74 0.41 9.66 11.17
C ALA A 74 -0.19 10.35 12.39
N ARG A 75 -1.09 9.67 13.11
CA ARG A 75 -1.70 10.21 14.35
C ARG A 75 -0.65 10.42 15.44
N ARG A 76 0.19 9.41 15.70
CA ARG A 76 1.26 9.52 16.72
C ARG A 76 2.27 10.62 16.39
N ALA A 77 2.62 10.80 15.11
CA ALA A 77 3.51 11.87 14.67
C ALA A 77 2.91 13.27 14.85
N ARG A 78 1.57 13.40 14.75
CA ARG A 78 0.86 14.66 15.03
C ARG A 78 0.83 14.95 16.53
N GLU A 79 0.53 13.94 17.35
CA GLU A 79 0.52 14.07 18.83
C GLU A 79 1.91 14.48 19.35
N ALA A 80 2.99 13.87 18.85
CA ALA A 80 4.37 14.22 19.21
C ALA A 80 4.84 15.61 18.74
N ARG A 81 4.11 16.27 17.84
CA ARG A 81 4.40 17.65 17.40
C ARG A 81 3.57 18.71 18.12
N ALA A 82 2.54 18.28 18.87
CA ALA A 82 1.60 19.17 19.56
C ALA A 82 1.87 19.30 21.06
N GLY A 83 2.70 18.43 21.64
CA GLY A 83 3.24 18.53 23.01
C GLY A 83 4.68 19.01 23.01
#